data_AF-A0A9K3NDN5-F1
#
_entry.id   AF-A0A9K3NDN5-F1
#
_cell.length_a   1.000
_cell.length_b   1.000
_cell.length_c   1.000
_cell.angle_alpha   90.00
_cell.angle_beta   90.00
_cell.angle_gamma   90.00
#
_symmetry.space_group_name_H-M   'P 1'
#
loop_
_entity.id
_entity.type
_entity.pdbx_description
1 polymer ?
#
loop_
_entity_poly.entity_id
_entity_poly.type
_entity_poly.pdbx_seq_one_letter_code
_entity_poly.pdbx_strand_id
1 'polypeptide(L)'
;MLFACSKGPDDEITDLIPGLKVVLLGDLPSEVVFGDLQSPCAIMLHKMGRNLSRASAVPVNSFQELDPDLAKNLSSKLNNFVHIGPSNLKFFTLI
;
A
#
# COMPACT_ATOMS: atom_id res chain seq x y z
N MET A 1 1.54 -0.90 13.02
CA MET A 1 0.89 -2.16 13.39
C MET A 1 1.86 -3.24 12.95
N LEU A 2 2.51 -3.92 13.89
CA LEU A 2 3.33 -5.10 13.60
C LEU A 2 2.35 -6.28 13.52
N PHE A 3 2.24 -6.90 12.35
CA PHE A 3 1.49 -8.15 12.22
C PHE A 3 2.43 -9.27 12.68
N ALA A 4 2.37 -9.65 13.95
CA ALA A 4 2.94 -10.93 14.38
C ALA A 4 1.92 -12.02 13.98
N CYS A 5 2.08 -12.59 12.79
CA CYS A 5 1.21 -13.68 12.33
C CYS A 5 1.87 -15.02 12.68
N SER A 6 1.20 -15.88 13.44
CA SER A 6 1.63 -17.26 13.74
C SER A 6 1.38 -18.22 12.57
N LYS A 7 1.38 -17.69 11.35
CA LYS A 7 0.83 -18.28 10.14
C LYS A 7 1.97 -18.45 9.11
N GLY A 8 1.93 -19.54 8.35
CA GLY A 8 2.88 -19.86 7.29
C GLY A 8 2.58 -19.11 5.98
N PRO A 9 3.51 -19.14 5.01
CA PRO A 9 3.38 -18.39 3.75
C PRO A 9 2.12 -18.74 2.93
N ASP A 10 1.67 -19.99 3.01
CA ASP A 10 0.49 -20.49 2.29
C ASP A 10 -0.83 -20.19 3.01
N ASP A 11 -0.78 -19.59 4.21
CA ASP A 11 -1.97 -19.24 4.94
C ASP A 11 -2.65 -18.02 4.31
N GLU A 12 -3.94 -18.17 4.00
CA GLU A 12 -4.79 -17.06 3.58
C GLU A 12 -5.02 -16.09 4.73
N ILE A 13 -4.95 -14.80 4.41
CA ILE A 13 -5.36 -13.73 5.30
C ILE A 13 -6.52 -12.97 4.67
N THR A 14 -7.65 -13.02 5.35
CA THR A 14 -8.85 -12.25 4.99
C THR A 14 -8.85 -10.93 5.75
N ASP A 15 -9.49 -9.90 5.18
CA ASP A 15 -9.81 -8.63 5.85
C ASP A 15 -8.63 -7.78 6.35
N LEU A 16 -7.41 -8.02 5.85
CA LEU A 16 -6.23 -7.20 6.18
C LEU A 16 -6.44 -5.73 5.84
N ILE A 17 -6.96 -5.46 4.64
CA ILE A 17 -7.24 -4.13 4.11
C ILE A 17 -8.60 -4.20 3.42
N PRO A 18 -9.60 -3.40 3.85
CA PRO A 18 -10.87 -3.37 3.15
C PRO A 18 -10.66 -2.91 1.70
N GLY A 19 -11.19 -3.68 0.75
CA GLY A 19 -10.97 -3.47 -0.69
C GLY A 19 -9.80 -4.28 -1.28
N LEU A 20 -8.97 -4.93 -0.44
CA LEU A 20 -8.00 -5.91 -0.92
C LEU A 20 -8.64 -7.30 -0.94
N LYS A 21 -8.50 -8.02 -2.06
CA LYS A 21 -8.92 -9.43 -2.16
C LYS A 21 -8.14 -10.29 -1.16
N VAL A 22 -8.56 -11.55 -0.97
CA VAL A 22 -7.78 -12.52 -0.19
C VAL A 22 -6.36 -12.55 -0.71
N VAL A 23 -5.39 -12.38 0.21
CA VAL A 23 -3.96 -12.37 -0.08
C VAL A 23 -3.32 -13.50 0.72
N LEU A 24 -2.41 -14.26 0.10
CA LEU A 24 -1.61 -15.22 0.84
C LEU A 24 -0.58 -14.47 1.68
N LEU A 25 -0.27 -14.96 2.87
CA LEU A 25 0.71 -14.29 3.71
C LEU A 25 2.07 -14.11 3.00
N GLY A 26 2.45 -15.06 2.15
CA GLY A 26 3.66 -15.00 1.33
C GLY A 26 3.66 -13.94 0.22
N ASP A 27 2.50 -13.41 -0.18
CA ASP A 27 2.41 -12.34 -1.18
C ASP A 27 2.72 -10.96 -0.58
N LEU A 28 2.72 -10.83 0.75
CA LEU A 28 3.05 -9.58 1.41
C LEU A 28 4.56 -9.33 1.32
N PRO A 29 5.00 -8.05 1.16
CA PRO A 29 6.42 -7.74 1.19
C PRO A 29 7.04 -8.21 2.49
N SER A 30 8.21 -8.85 2.41
CA SER A 30 8.87 -9.47 3.55
C SER A 30 9.00 -8.48 4.72
N GLU A 31 9.44 -7.26 4.41
CA GLU A 31 9.68 -6.14 5.32
C GLU A 31 8.44 -5.68 6.13
N VAL A 32 7.25 -6.20 5.83
CA VAL A 32 6.00 -5.88 6.53
C VAL A 32 5.60 -6.96 7.53
N VAL A 33 5.83 -8.25 7.24
CA VAL A 33 5.29 -9.36 8.06
C VAL A 33 6.31 -10.46 8.40
N PHE A 34 7.35 -10.69 7.60
CA PHE A 34 8.34 -11.76 7.81
C PHE A 34 9.78 -11.31 7.51
N GLY A 35 10.79 -12.17 7.70
CA GLY A 35 12.19 -11.76 7.53
C GLY A 35 12.70 -10.80 8.61
N ASP A 36 13.71 -9.97 8.29
CA ASP A 36 14.33 -9.05 9.26
C ASP A 36 13.56 -7.73 9.38
N LEU A 37 12.63 -7.70 10.34
CA LEU A 37 11.84 -6.51 10.66
C LEU A 37 12.64 -5.40 11.38
N GLN A 38 13.90 -5.65 11.73
CA GLN A 38 14.83 -4.64 12.24
C GLN A 38 15.76 -4.09 11.15
N SER A 39 15.64 -4.60 9.91
CA SER A 39 16.40 -4.07 8.79
C SER A 39 16.08 -2.59 8.57
N PRO A 40 17.05 -1.79 8.07
CA PRO A 40 16.81 -0.38 7.77
C PRO A 40 15.63 -0.15 6.82
N CYS A 41 15.41 -1.05 5.86
CA CYS A 41 14.28 -0.99 4.93
C CYS A 41 12.93 -1.19 5.65
N ALA A 42 12.81 -2.21 6.50
CA ALA A 42 11.60 -2.47 7.27
C ALA A 42 11.27 -1.30 8.22
N ILE A 43 12.27 -0.75 8.91
CA ILE A 43 12.11 0.43 9.77
C ILE A 43 11.66 1.64 8.95
N MET A 44 12.26 1.86 7.77
CA MET A 44 11.91 2.94 6.86
C MET A 44 10.45 2.82 6.39
N LEU A 45 10.04 1.65 5.89
CA LEU A 45 8.67 1.40 5.42
C LEU A 45 7.64 1.56 6.54
N HIS A 46 7.95 1.06 7.75
CA HIS A 46 7.09 1.24 8.92
C HIS A 46 6.90 2.73 9.26
N LYS A 47 8.00 3.50 9.32
CA LYS A 47 7.94 4.94 9.58
C LYS A 47 7.23 5.70 8.47
N MET A 48 7.45 5.33 7.21
CA MET A 48 6.77 5.92 6.06
C MET A 48 5.25 5.75 6.17
N GLY A 49 4.77 4.50 6.33
CA GLY A 49 3.34 4.21 6.45
C GLY A 49 2.65 4.96 7.59
N ARG A 50 3.35 5.17 8.72
CA ARG A 50 2.83 5.92 9.87
C ARG A 50 2.74 7.43 9.65
N ASN A 51 3.54 7.99 8.74
CA ASN A 51 3.57 9.43 8.49
C ASN A 51 2.78 9.85 7.25
N LEU A 52 2.45 8.93 6.34
CA LEU A 52 1.70 9.24 5.12
C LEU A 52 0.35 9.92 5.38
N SER A 53 -0.39 9.54 6.42
CA SER A 53 -1.67 10.18 6.77
C SER A 53 -1.52 11.63 7.26
N ARG A 54 -0.29 12.10 7.53
CA ARG A 54 0.00 13.47 7.95
C ARG A 54 0.54 14.34 6.82
N ALA A 55 0.77 13.76 5.64
CA ALA A 55 1.23 14.52 4.48
C ALA A 55 0.15 15.50 4.01
N SER A 56 0.55 16.59 3.35
CA SER A 56 -0.39 17.53 2.72
C SER A 56 -1.10 16.92 1.51
N ALA A 57 -0.42 16.03 0.79
CA ALA A 57 -0.97 15.23 -0.30
C ALA A 57 -0.12 13.97 -0.51
N VAL A 58 -0.73 12.92 -1.05
CA VAL A 58 -0.05 11.66 -1.38
C VAL A 58 -0.29 11.35 -2.86
N PRO A 59 0.64 11.73 -3.76
CA PRO A 59 0.55 11.34 -5.16
C PRO A 59 0.94 9.88 -5.34
N VAL A 60 0.18 9.15 -6.15
CA VAL A 60 0.48 7.76 -6.51
C VAL A 60 0.57 7.58 -8.02
N ASN A 61 1.54 6.77 -8.44
CA ASN A 61 1.68 6.39 -9.84
C ASN A 61 0.69 5.26 -10.18
N SER A 62 -0.59 5.62 -10.23
CA SER A 62 -1.70 4.74 -10.58
C SER A 62 -2.86 5.61 -11.10
N PHE A 63 -3.97 4.98 -11.47
CA PHE A 63 -5.22 5.63 -11.88
C PHE A 63 -6.39 5.12 -11.03
N GLN A 64 -7.47 5.89 -10.93
CA GLN A 64 -8.54 5.65 -9.95
C GLN A 64 -9.40 4.42 -10.30
N GLU A 65 -9.58 4.15 -11.58
CA GLU A 65 -10.45 3.11 -12.12
C GLU A 65 -9.85 1.70 -12.01
N LEU A 66 -8.58 1.57 -11.62
CA LEU A 66 -7.90 0.27 -11.50
C LEU A 66 -8.56 -0.62 -10.44
N ASP A 67 -8.87 -0.03 -9.29
CA ASP A 67 -9.58 -0.69 -8.19
C ASP A 67 -10.33 0.39 -7.37
N PRO A 68 -11.61 0.64 -7.68
CA PRO A 68 -12.38 1.71 -7.05
C PRO A 68 -12.57 1.53 -5.54
N ASP A 69 -12.70 0.29 -5.06
CA ASP A 69 -12.90 0.01 -3.63
C ASP A 69 -11.63 0.27 -2.84
N LEU A 70 -10.48 -0.16 -3.37
CA LEU A 70 -9.17 0.15 -2.78
C LEU A 70 -8.86 1.66 -2.85
N ALA A 71 -9.13 2.31 -3.98
CA ALA A 71 -8.93 3.75 -4.14
C ALA A 71 -9.76 4.54 -3.12
N LYS A 72 -11.03 4.16 -2.91
CA LYS A 72 -11.89 4.73 -1.88
C LYS A 72 -11.37 4.46 -0.47
N ASN A 73 -10.89 3.25 -0.19
CA ASN A 73 -10.32 2.92 1.12
C ASN A 73 -9.10 3.79 1.45
N LEU A 74 -8.16 3.92 0.52
CA LEU A 74 -6.95 4.73 0.69
C LEU A 74 -7.28 6.22 0.81
N SER A 75 -8.21 6.72 -0.01
CA SER A 75 -8.66 8.12 0.04
C SER A 75 -9.31 8.48 1.39
N SER A 76 -9.93 7.52 2.09
CA SER A 76 -10.48 7.75 3.43
C SER A 76 -9.41 7.82 4.55
N LYS A 77 -8.19 7.36 4.28
CA LYS A 77 -7.09 7.27 5.27
C LYS A 77 -5.98 8.30 5.05
N LEU A 78 -5.88 8.87 3.85
CA LEU A 78 -4.80 9.75 3.42
C LEU A 78 -5.36 11.12 3.01
N ASN A 79 -4.67 12.19 3.41
CA ASN A 79 -5.05 13.54 2.96
C ASN A 79 -4.67 13.72 1.50
N ASN A 80 -5.60 14.23 0.70
CA ASN A 80 -5.40 14.55 -0.72
C ASN A 80 -4.65 13.42 -1.45
N PHE A 81 -5.27 12.24 -1.50
CA PHE A 81 -4.76 11.10 -2.25
C PHE A 81 -5.00 11.35 -3.74
N VAL A 82 -3.93 11.47 -4.54
CA VAL A 82 -4.00 11.89 -5.95
C VAL A 82 -3.39 10.84 -6.86
N HIS A 83 -4.16 10.38 -7.84
CA HIS A 83 -3.71 9.48 -8.89
C HIS A 83 -3.06 10.29 -10.02
N ILE A 84 -1.73 10.14 -10.23
CA ILE A 84 -0.95 10.91 -11.23
C ILE A 84 -0.35 10.03 -12.34
N GLY A 85 -0.83 8.79 -12.44
CA GLY A 85 -0.29 7.77 -13.33
C GLY A 85 -1.30 7.23 -14.33
N PRO A 86 -0.91 6.19 -15.09
CA PRO A 86 0.39 5.52 -15.00
C PRO A 86 1.47 6.27 -15.82
N SER A 87 2.62 6.53 -15.20
CA SER A 87 3.66 7.42 -15.73
C SER A 87 4.36 6.92 -16.98
N ASN A 88 4.23 5.64 -17.30
CA ASN A 88 4.69 5.05 -18.56
C ASN A 88 3.75 5.39 -19.72
N LEU A 89 2.49 5.74 -19.44
CA LEU A 89 1.49 6.16 -20.42
C LEU A 89 1.41 7.68 -20.50
N LYS A 90 2.55 8.39 -20.48
CA LYS A 90 2.56 9.81 -20.88
C LYS A 90 2.13 9.93 -22.34
N PHE A 91 0.82 9.97 -22.55
CA PHE A 91 0.20 10.63 -23.68
C PHE A 91 0.63 12.10 -23.58
N PHE A 92 1.12 12.63 -24.70
CA PHE A 92 1.33 14.05 -24.94
C PHE A 92 0.31 14.92 -24.16
N THR A 93 0.76 15.61 -23.11
CA THR A 93 0.11 16.85 -22.72
C THR A 93 0.86 17.95 -23.45
N LEU A 94 0.33 18.27 -24.62
CA LEU A 94 0.55 19.54 -25.29
C LEU A 94 -0.33 20.56 -24.55
N ILE A 95 0.25 21.23 -23.56
CA ILE A 95 -0.06 22.61 -23.16
C ILE A 95 1.24 23.24 -22.66
#